data_AF-C0LRM0-F1
#
_entry.id   AF-C0LRM0-F1
#
_cell.length_a   1.000
_cell.length_b   1.000
_cell.length_c   1.000
_cell.angle_alpha   90.00
_cell.angle_beta   90.00
_cell.angle_gamma   90.00
#
_symmetry.space_group_name_H-M   'P 1'
#
loop_
_entity.id
_entity.type
_entity.pdbx_description
1 polymer ?
#
loop_
_entity_poly.entity_id
_entity_poly.type
_entity_poly.pdbx_seq_one_letter_code
_entity_poly.pdbx_strand_id
1 'polypeptide(L)'
;DPATLNIFATRSNPKKKRKSRTAFTNQQIFELEKRFLYQKYLSPADRDEIAGGLGLSNAQVITWFQNRRAKLKRDMEELKKDVQCEKMSANQSFLKNVNDLTILKTRPVSRSQSLAPQPPTSPPAAPPRTHAEHRIG
;
A
#
# COMPACT_ATOMS: atom_id res chain seq x y z
N ASP A 1 39.73 -2.11 -7.25
CA ASP A 1 39.18 -1.25 -8.31
C ASP A 1 37.65 -1.35 -8.31
N PRO A 2 36.90 -0.43 -7.67
CA PRO A 2 35.45 -0.52 -7.59
C PRO A 2 34.75 0.39 -8.62
N ALA A 3 34.44 -0.16 -9.80
CA ALA A 3 33.56 0.48 -10.78
C ALA A 3 32.08 0.15 -10.48
N THR A 4 31.51 0.86 -9.50
CA THR A 4 30.07 0.79 -9.20
C THR A 4 29.27 1.50 -10.29
N LEU A 5 28.33 0.76 -10.86
CA LEU A 5 27.34 1.14 -11.87
C LEU A 5 26.62 2.47 -11.55
N ASN A 6 27.05 3.56 -12.17
CA ASN A 6 26.32 4.82 -12.19
C ASN A 6 25.27 4.81 -13.31
N ILE A 7 24.18 4.07 -13.11
CA ILE A 7 23.04 3.93 -14.04
C ILE A 7 22.15 5.18 -14.11
N PHE A 8 22.35 6.14 -13.20
CA PHE A 8 21.62 7.42 -13.17
C PHE A 8 22.37 8.57 -13.86
N ALA A 9 23.26 8.26 -14.81
CA ALA A 9 23.80 9.28 -15.71
C ALA A 9 22.70 9.77 -16.67
N THR A 10 22.35 11.03 -16.50
CA THR A 10 21.51 11.86 -17.36
C THR A 10 21.90 11.70 -18.83
N ARG A 11 21.21 10.81 -19.56
CA ARG A 11 21.27 10.83 -21.02
C ARG A 11 20.48 12.04 -21.50
N SER A 12 21.18 13.17 -21.65
CA SER A 12 20.80 14.28 -22.53
C SER A 12 20.83 13.79 -23.99
N ASN A 13 19.95 12.83 -24.32
CA ASN A 13 19.72 12.42 -25.70
C ASN A 13 19.01 13.57 -26.43
N PRO A 14 19.45 13.97 -27.63
CA PRO A 14 18.94 15.13 -28.34
C PRO A 14 17.42 15.06 -28.45
N LYS A 15 16.80 16.22 -28.28
CA LYS A 15 15.36 16.53 -28.19
C LYS A 15 14.53 15.82 -29.28
N LYS A 16 14.29 14.51 -29.14
CA LYS A 16 13.20 13.83 -29.83
C LYS A 16 11.95 14.45 -29.22
N LYS A 17 11.33 15.40 -29.94
CA LYS A 17 10.02 15.96 -29.61
C LYS A 17 9.15 14.80 -29.14
N ARG A 18 8.85 14.75 -27.84
CA ARG A 18 7.95 13.73 -27.30
C ARG A 18 6.67 13.89 -28.11
N LYS A 19 6.27 12.83 -28.84
CA LYS A 19 4.98 12.84 -29.53
C LYS A 19 3.95 13.27 -28.49
N SER A 20 3.26 14.38 -28.75
CA SER A 20 2.18 14.86 -27.90
C SER A 20 1.25 13.68 -27.63
N ARG A 21 0.89 13.48 -26.36
CA ARG A 21 -0.06 12.41 -26.00
C ARG A 21 -1.36 12.68 -26.74
N THR A 22 -1.72 11.80 -27.64
CA THR A 22 -3.04 11.79 -28.28
C THR A 22 -3.99 11.00 -27.40
N ALA A 23 -5.14 11.60 -27.09
CA ALA A 23 -6.23 10.91 -26.42
C ALA A 23 -7.03 10.10 -27.45
N PHE A 24 -7.48 8.90 -27.07
CA PHE A 24 -8.43 8.14 -27.87
C PHE A 24 -9.83 8.71 -27.69
N THR A 25 -10.67 8.59 -28.73
CA THR A 25 -12.07 8.99 -28.64
C THR A 25 -12.86 8.01 -27.76
N ASN A 26 -14.02 8.43 -27.24
CA ASN A 26 -14.88 7.55 -26.45
C ASN A 26 -15.31 6.29 -27.22
N GLN A 27 -15.59 6.43 -28.52
CA GLN A 27 -15.92 5.29 -29.39
C GLN A 27 -14.76 4.30 -29.50
N GLN A 28 -13.53 4.79 -29.68
CA GLN A 28 -12.34 3.94 -29.73
C GLN A 28 -12.12 3.19 -28.42
N ILE A 29 -12.27 3.88 -27.29
CA ILE A 29 -12.15 3.27 -25.96
C ILE A 29 -13.22 2.18 -25.77
N PHE A 30 -14.47 2.47 -26.13
CA PHE A 30 -15.58 1.53 -26.00
C PHE A 30 -15.33 0.22 -26.76
N GLU A 31 -14.96 0.28 -28.04
CA GLU A 31 -14.71 -0.93 -28.82
C GLU A 31 -13.48 -1.71 -28.32
N LEU A 32 -12.42 -1.00 -27.89
CA LEU A 32 -11.25 -1.62 -27.27
C LEU A 32 -11.61 -2.36 -25.98
N GLU A 33 -12.43 -1.75 -25.11
CA GLU A 33 -12.91 -2.37 -23.88
C GLU A 33 -13.81 -3.56 -24.16
N LYS A 34 -14.77 -3.42 -25.08
CA LYS A 34 -15.66 -4.48 -25.51
C LYS A 34 -14.88 -5.70 -25.97
N ARG A 35 -13.87 -5.53 -26.86
CA ARG A 35 -13.01 -6.65 -27.29
C ARG A 35 -12.20 -7.23 -26.12
N PHE A 36 -11.69 -6.38 -25.23
CA PHE A 36 -10.94 -6.82 -24.06
C PHE A 36 -11.75 -7.71 -23.11
N LEU A 37 -13.06 -7.52 -23.01
CA LEU A 37 -13.94 -8.38 -22.20
C LEU A 37 -13.87 -9.84 -22.67
N TYR A 38 -13.91 -10.06 -23.99
CA TYR A 38 -13.82 -11.40 -24.58
C TYR A 38 -12.39 -11.94 -24.60
N GLN A 39 -11.40 -11.09 -24.91
CA GLN A 39 -10.04 -11.53 -25.16
C GLN A 39 -9.01 -10.59 -24.55
N LYS A 40 -8.27 -11.08 -23.55
CA LYS A 40 -7.29 -10.26 -22.80
C LYS A 40 -5.96 -10.07 -23.55
N TYR A 41 -5.70 -10.90 -24.56
CA TYR A 41 -4.48 -10.91 -25.38
C TYR A 41 -4.86 -11.08 -26.86
N LEU A 42 -4.44 -10.16 -27.71
CA LEU A 42 -4.75 -10.20 -29.13
C LEU A 42 -3.78 -11.11 -29.90
N SER A 43 -4.32 -11.88 -30.85
CA SER A 43 -3.52 -12.48 -31.92
C SER A 43 -3.04 -11.40 -32.90
N PRO A 44 -2.06 -11.68 -33.78
CA PRO A 44 -1.65 -10.75 -34.82
C PRO A 44 -2.81 -10.34 -35.73
N ALA A 45 -3.63 -11.30 -36.18
CA ALA A 45 -4.76 -11.03 -37.07
C ALA A 45 -5.84 -10.15 -36.40
N ASP A 46 -6.21 -10.45 -35.15
CA ASP A 46 -7.20 -9.64 -34.41
C ASP A 46 -6.71 -8.20 -34.22
N ARG A 47 -5.40 -8.03 -34.04
CA ARG A 47 -4.80 -6.71 -33.87
C ARG A 47 -4.95 -5.89 -35.15
N ASP A 48 -4.66 -6.48 -36.29
CA ASP A 48 -4.77 -5.80 -37.59
C ASP A 48 -6.24 -5.42 -37.86
N GLU A 49 -7.19 -6.30 -37.55
CA GLU A 49 -8.62 -6.02 -37.66
C GLU A 49 -9.06 -4.82 -36.81
N ILE A 50 -8.70 -4.82 -35.52
CA ILE A 50 -9.08 -3.74 -34.59
C ILE A 50 -8.40 -2.43 -34.97
N ALA A 51 -7.13 -2.48 -35.36
CA ALA A 51 -6.37 -1.32 -35.81
C ALA A 51 -7.03 -0.67 -37.03
N GLY A 52 -7.38 -1.49 -38.04
CA GLY A 52 -8.11 -1.04 -39.22
C GLY A 52 -9.48 -0.45 -38.89
N GLY A 53 -10.27 -1.14 -38.06
CA GLY A 53 -11.62 -0.70 -37.69
C GLY A 53 -11.67 0.60 -36.89
N LEU A 54 -10.64 0.91 -36.10
CA LEU A 54 -10.60 2.09 -35.22
C LEU A 54 -9.73 3.23 -35.76
N GLY A 55 -9.07 3.04 -36.91
CA GLY A 55 -8.10 4.00 -37.45
C GLY A 55 -6.89 4.21 -36.55
N LEU A 56 -6.46 3.15 -35.85
CA LEU A 56 -5.32 3.17 -34.93
C LEU A 56 -4.16 2.38 -35.53
N SER A 57 -2.93 2.68 -35.09
CA SER A 57 -1.79 1.84 -35.41
C SER A 57 -1.74 0.59 -34.54
N ASN A 58 -1.18 -0.49 -35.07
CA ASN A 58 -0.91 -1.73 -34.32
C ASN A 58 -0.18 -1.47 -32.99
N ALA A 59 0.79 -0.55 -32.99
CA ALA A 59 1.52 -0.17 -31.78
C ALA A 59 0.62 0.47 -30.71
N GLN A 60 -0.34 1.30 -31.10
CA GLN A 60 -1.31 1.91 -30.18
C GLN A 60 -2.23 0.85 -29.57
N VAL A 61 -2.73 -0.08 -30.39
CA VAL A 61 -3.57 -1.19 -29.91
C VAL A 61 -2.80 -2.07 -28.92
N ILE A 62 -1.55 -2.43 -29.23
CA ILE A 62 -0.67 -3.19 -28.31
C ILE A 62 -0.51 -2.47 -26.98
N THR A 63 -0.14 -1.18 -27.04
CA THR A 63 0.11 -0.37 -25.85
C THR A 63 -1.14 -0.25 -25.00
N TRP A 64 -2.31 -0.04 -25.64
CA TRP A 64 -3.57 0.02 -24.93
C TRP A 64 -3.90 -1.30 -24.22
N PHE A 65 -3.76 -2.45 -24.90
CA PHE A 65 -4.01 -3.77 -24.31
C PHE A 65 -3.04 -4.09 -23.17
N GLN A 66 -1.77 -3.71 -23.29
CA GLN A 66 -0.79 -3.83 -22.20
C GLN A 66 -1.20 -3.00 -20.98
N ASN A 67 -1.54 -1.72 -21.20
CA ASN A 67 -2.00 -0.82 -20.14
C ASN A 67 -3.29 -1.35 -19.48
N ARG A 68 -4.22 -1.89 -20.28
CA ARG A 68 -5.48 -2.42 -19.77
C ARG A 68 -5.27 -3.63 -18.88
N ARG A 69 -4.39 -4.57 -19.26
CA ARG A 69 -3.99 -5.70 -18.39
C ARG A 69 -3.28 -5.25 -17.14
N ALA A 70 -2.39 -4.26 -17.23
CA ALA A 70 -1.72 -3.71 -16.06
C ALA A 70 -2.72 -3.07 -15.08
N LYS A 71 -3.74 -2.36 -15.59
CA LYS A 71 -4.84 -1.84 -14.76
C LYS A 71 -5.63 -2.99 -14.11
N LEU A 72 -6.03 -4.00 -14.88
CA LEU A 72 -6.76 -5.16 -14.34
C LEU A 72 -5.99 -5.84 -13.20
N LYS A 73 -4.68 -6.02 -13.36
CA LYS A 73 -3.83 -6.60 -12.31
C LYS A 73 -3.82 -5.75 -11.04
N ARG A 74 -3.71 -4.42 -11.19
CA ARG A 74 -3.76 -3.48 -10.04
C ARG A 74 -5.11 -3.51 -9.35
N ASP A 75 -6.20 -3.40 -10.11
CA ASP A 75 -7.57 -3.45 -9.58
C ASP A 75 -7.81 -4.75 -8.79
N MET A 76 -7.31 -5.89 -9.27
CA MET A 76 -7.42 -7.19 -8.59
C MET A 76 -6.57 -7.29 -7.31
N GLU A 77 -5.41 -6.62 -7.27
CA GLU A 77 -4.55 -6.63 -6.09
C GLU A 77 -5.07 -5.70 -4.99
N GLU A 78 -5.65 -4.57 -5.36
CA GLU A 78 -6.35 -3.65 -4.46
C GLU A 78 -7.56 -4.34 -3.81
N LEU A 79 -8.43 -4.98 -4.61
CA LEU A 79 -9.57 -5.73 -4.09
C LEU A 79 -9.16 -6.83 -3.11
N LYS A 80 -8.04 -7.53 -3.37
CA LYS A 80 -7.52 -8.54 -2.45
C LYS A 80 -7.09 -7.94 -1.11
N LYS A 81 -6.48 -6.75 -1.11
CA LYS A 81 -6.05 -6.07 0.12
C LYS A 81 -7.24 -5.63 0.96
N ASP A 82 -8.29 -5.12 0.34
CA ASP A 82 -9.50 -4.69 1.05
C ASP A 82 -10.18 -5.88 1.74
N VAL A 83 -10.33 -6.99 1.03
CA VAL A 83 -10.86 -8.24 1.60
C VAL A 83 -9.94 -8.81 2.70
N GLN A 84 -8.63 -8.64 2.58
CA GLN A 84 -7.68 -9.10 3.60
C GLN A 84 -7.73 -8.24 4.87
N CYS A 85 -7.88 -6.91 4.74
CA CYS A 85 -8.09 -6.01 5.88
C CYS A 85 -9.40 -6.32 6.61
N GLU A 86 -10.46 -6.67 5.90
CA GLU A 86 -11.73 -7.08 6.52
C GLU A 86 -11.59 -8.42 7.26
N LYS A 87 -10.88 -9.40 6.68
CA LYS A 87 -10.59 -10.68 7.35
C LYS A 87 -9.67 -10.51 8.56
N MET A 88 -8.69 -9.62 8.51
CA MET A 88 -7.84 -9.30 9.67
C MET A 88 -8.62 -8.53 10.75
N SER A 89 -9.57 -7.67 10.36
CA SER A 89 -10.49 -6.99 11.28
C SER A 89 -11.44 -7.99 11.99
N ALA A 90 -11.97 -8.98 11.28
CA ALA A 90 -12.81 -10.04 11.86
C ALA A 90 -12.03 -10.98 12.80
N ASN A 91 -10.75 -11.23 12.55
CA ASN A 91 -9.88 -11.96 13.49
C ASN A 91 -9.46 -11.08 14.68
N GLN A 92 -9.31 -9.75 14.48
CA GLN A 92 -9.06 -8.81 15.57
C GLN A 92 -10.27 -8.66 16.49
N SER A 93 -11.50 -8.69 15.98
CA SER A 93 -12.71 -8.64 16.80
C SER A 93 -12.92 -9.90 17.63
N PHE A 94 -12.48 -11.07 17.15
CA PHE A 94 -12.45 -12.30 17.95
C PHE A 94 -11.43 -12.23 19.10
N LEU A 95 -10.21 -11.74 18.84
CA LEU A 95 -9.15 -11.63 19.85
C LEU A 95 -9.36 -10.50 20.86
N LYS A 96 -10.15 -9.47 20.53
CA LYS A 96 -10.53 -8.41 21.49
C LYS A 96 -11.65 -8.83 22.45
N ASN A 97 -12.44 -9.85 22.10
CA ASN A 97 -13.56 -10.33 22.92
C ASN A 97 -13.11 -11.34 24.00
N VAL A 98 -12.02 -12.09 23.78
CA VAL A 98 -11.46 -13.00 24.79
C VAL A 98 -10.89 -12.27 26.02
N ASN A 99 -10.51 -11.00 25.88
CA ASN A 99 -10.00 -10.22 27.01
C ASN A 99 -11.12 -9.79 27.97
N ASP A 100 -12.34 -9.56 27.48
CA ASP A 100 -13.49 -9.16 28.31
C ASP A 100 -14.02 -10.31 29.18
N LEU A 101 -13.90 -11.56 28.69
CA LEU A 101 -14.39 -12.75 29.41
C LEU A 101 -13.51 -13.19 30.59
N THR A 102 -12.27 -12.68 30.70
CA THR A 102 -11.36 -13.01 31.82
C THR A 102 -11.69 -12.27 33.12
N ILE A 103 -12.61 -11.29 33.08
CA ILE A 103 -13.00 -10.46 34.22
C ILE A 103 -14.04 -11.15 35.15
N LEU A 104 -14.64 -12.29 34.77
CA LEU A 104 -15.82 -12.84 35.49
C LEU A 104 -15.71 -14.24 36.11
N LYS A 105 -14.54 -14.84 36.33
CA LYS A 105 -14.52 -16.13 37.07
C LYS A 105 -13.31 -16.41 37.97
N THR A 106 -13.63 -16.40 39.27
CA THR A 106 -13.05 -17.10 40.44
C THR A 106 -12.08 -16.36 41.37
N ARG A 107 -12.59 -16.09 42.58
CA ARG A 107 -11.89 -15.73 43.84
C ARG A 107 -11.10 -16.94 44.40
N PRO A 108 -10.18 -16.72 45.35
CA PRO A 108 -10.52 -17.20 46.69
C PRO A 108 -10.36 -16.14 47.79
N VAL A 109 -11.23 -16.30 48.78
CA VAL A 109 -11.32 -15.58 50.05
C VAL A 109 -10.07 -15.83 50.89
N SER A 110 -9.44 -14.77 51.42
CA SER A 110 -8.47 -14.86 52.51
C SER A 110 -8.86 -13.96 53.68
N ARG A 111 -8.89 -14.65 54.82
CA ARG A 111 -9.32 -14.33 56.18
C ARG A 111 -8.51 -13.21 56.83
N SER A 112 -9.19 -12.46 57.71
CA SER A 112 -8.72 -11.34 58.54
C SER A 112 -7.56 -11.68 59.48
N GLN A 113 -6.58 -10.78 59.63
CA GLN A 113 -5.87 -10.54 60.89
C GLN A 113 -5.20 -9.15 60.94
N SER A 114 -5.31 -8.53 62.12
CA SER A 114 -4.89 -7.18 62.54
C SER A 114 -3.39 -7.11 62.84
N LEU A 115 -2.73 -5.95 62.62
CA LEU A 115 -2.00 -5.18 63.67
C LEU A 115 -1.10 -4.04 63.09
N ALA A 116 -1.26 -2.87 63.73
CA ALA A 116 -0.32 -1.77 63.98
C ALA A 116 -0.09 -0.63 62.94
N PRO A 117 -0.01 0.65 63.40
CA PRO A 117 0.02 1.85 62.56
C PRO A 117 1.44 2.41 62.35
N GLN A 118 1.67 3.13 61.24
CA GLN A 118 2.84 4.02 61.10
C GLN A 118 2.39 5.46 60.72
N PRO A 119 3.03 6.50 61.28
CA PRO A 119 2.54 7.89 61.32
C PRO A 119 2.81 8.70 60.02
N PRO A 120 2.23 9.91 59.88
CA PRO A 120 2.29 10.71 58.66
C PRO A 120 3.40 11.76 58.71
N THR A 121 4.02 12.11 57.57
CA THR A 121 4.52 13.48 57.28
C THR A 121 4.95 13.64 55.81
N SER A 122 4.34 14.61 55.14
CA SER A 122 4.71 15.26 53.86
C SER A 122 6.01 16.10 53.99
N PRO A 123 6.50 16.94 53.02
CA PRO A 123 6.01 17.31 51.68
C PRO A 123 7.13 17.40 50.58
N PRO A 124 6.86 17.92 49.35
CA PRO A 124 7.74 17.84 48.17
C PRO A 124 8.57 19.12 47.93
N ALA A 125 9.71 19.05 47.22
CA ALA A 125 10.34 20.20 46.55
C ALA A 125 11.47 19.84 45.55
N ALA A 126 11.19 20.06 44.27
CA ALA A 126 11.92 20.82 43.22
C ALA A 126 13.47 20.76 43.00
N PRO A 127 13.96 21.08 41.76
CA PRO A 127 15.30 20.77 41.22
C PRO A 127 16.29 21.96 41.25
N PRO A 128 17.58 21.78 40.87
CA PRO A 128 18.13 22.44 39.65
C PRO A 128 19.15 21.56 38.86
N ARG A 129 19.29 21.68 37.51
CA ARG A 129 20.32 22.45 36.74
C ARG A 129 21.76 22.27 37.30
N THR A 130 22.85 21.97 36.58
CA THR A 130 23.35 22.16 35.19
C THR A 130 24.76 21.54 35.13
N HIS A 131 25.23 21.01 33.98
CA HIS A 131 26.49 21.47 33.36
C HIS A 131 26.72 20.83 31.97
N ALA A 132 26.90 21.70 30.99
CA ALA A 132 27.68 21.41 29.79
C ALA A 132 29.17 21.43 30.15
N GLU A 133 30.00 20.65 29.44
CA GLU A 133 31.26 21.08 28.78
C GLU A 133 32.25 19.91 28.53
N HIS A 134 32.68 19.85 27.25
CA HIS A 134 34.03 19.66 26.72
C HIS A 134 35.04 18.65 27.30
N ARG A 135 35.48 17.68 26.47
CA ARG A 135 36.78 17.66 25.73
C ARG A 135 37.04 16.25 25.15
N ILE A 136 37.29 16.13 23.84
CA ILE A 136 38.59 16.03 23.15
C ILE A 136 39.42 14.79 23.55
N GLY A 137 39.55 13.89 22.57
CA GLY A 137 40.62 12.90 22.37
C GLY A 137 40.64 12.57 20.89
#